data_AF-A0A8B9NN06-F1
#
_entry.id   AF-A0A8B9NN06-F1
#
_cell.length_a   1.000
_cell.length_b   1.000
_cell.length_c   1.000
_cell.angle_alpha   90.00
_cell.angle_beta   90.00
_cell.angle_gamma   90.00
#
_symmetry.space_group_name_H-M   'P 1'
#
loop_
_entity.id
_entity.type
_entity.pdbx_description
1 polymer ?
#
loop_
_entity_poly.entity_id
_entity_poly.type
_entity_poly.pdbx_seq_one_letter_code
_entity_poly.pdbx_strand_id
1 'polypeptide(L)'
;MFYSNQQAFLLENIPCNNVSCKSVRRMFKVIWELSDLNQIKDAVVATFFDIYEDGILDIIVLSKGSSNKDFAIHTLKNNFEADAYFVKVIVLSGLCSNDCPRKITPFGVNQPGPYIMYTTVDANGYLKNGSAGQLSQSAHFALQLPYNVLGLGRSANFLDHLYVGIPRPLGEKSVRKQEWTAIIPNSQLIVIPYPHNVPRRKQMTERSDRRLIGSILMLCDMP
;
A
#
# COMPACT_ATOMS: atom_id res chain seq x y z
N MET A 1 -12.76 -14.12 35.97
CA MET A 1 -13.25 -13.85 34.59
C MET A 1 -12.79 -12.45 34.24
N PHE A 2 -11.64 -12.30 33.57
CA PHE A 2 -11.12 -10.99 33.20
C PHE A 2 -11.87 -10.54 31.94
N TYR A 3 -12.79 -9.59 32.07
CA TYR A 3 -13.35 -8.89 30.91
C TYR A 3 -12.22 -8.07 30.28
N SER A 4 -11.80 -8.47 29.08
CA SER A 4 -10.72 -7.80 28.37
C SER A 4 -11.33 -6.69 27.52
N ASN A 5 -11.31 -5.45 28.00
CA ASN A 5 -11.85 -4.33 27.24
C ASN A 5 -10.88 -3.87 26.13
N GLN A 6 -10.44 -4.81 25.28
CA GLN A 6 -9.59 -4.52 24.13
C GLN A 6 -10.42 -3.85 23.04
N GLN A 7 -9.88 -2.78 22.48
CA GLN A 7 -10.50 -1.97 21.44
C GLN A 7 -9.49 -1.72 20.32
N ALA A 8 -10.00 -1.53 19.11
CA ALA A 8 -9.21 -1.08 17.98
C ALA A 8 -9.23 0.45 17.90
N PHE A 9 -8.10 1.05 17.53
CA PHE A 9 -7.97 2.49 17.35
C PHE A 9 -7.28 2.80 16.03
N LEU A 10 -7.70 3.89 15.39
CA LEU A 10 -6.99 4.43 14.23
C LEU A 10 -5.82 5.30 14.71
N LEU A 11 -4.65 5.10 14.11
CA LEU A 11 -3.44 5.84 14.39
C LEU A 11 -3.04 6.69 13.19
N GLU A 12 -2.95 8.00 13.39
CA GLU A 12 -2.49 8.95 12.38
C GLU A 12 -0.98 9.17 12.53
N ASN A 13 -0.24 9.01 11.43
CA ASN A 13 1.17 9.36 11.40
C ASN A 13 1.32 10.90 11.26
N ILE A 14 1.81 11.57 12.30
CA ILE A 14 1.95 13.04 12.36
C ILE A 14 3.41 13.47 12.62
N PRO A 15 3.77 14.74 12.36
CA PRO A 15 5.05 15.30 12.81
C PRO A 15 5.24 15.12 14.31
N CYS A 16 6.43 14.71 14.70
CA CYS A 16 6.78 14.56 16.11
C CYS A 16 6.76 15.92 16.83
N ASN A 17 6.04 15.99 17.94
CA ASN A 17 5.98 17.18 18.81
C ASN A 17 6.61 16.94 20.21
N ASN A 18 7.17 15.75 20.46
CA ASN A 18 7.72 15.35 21.75
C ASN A 18 9.22 15.07 21.65
N VAL A 19 9.97 15.30 22.73
CA VAL A 19 11.42 15.03 22.79
C VAL A 19 11.73 13.55 22.53
N SER A 20 10.83 12.64 22.93
CA SER A 20 11.01 11.19 22.78
C SER A 20 11.11 10.71 21.32
N CYS A 21 10.44 11.37 20.37
CA CYS A 21 10.41 10.99 18.96
C CYS A 21 11.33 11.85 18.08
N LYS A 22 12.20 12.69 18.67
CA LYS A 22 13.02 13.66 17.94
C LYS A 22 13.98 13.03 16.91
N SER A 23 14.48 11.82 17.20
CA SER A 23 15.37 11.07 16.30
C SER A 23 14.66 10.60 15.02
N VAL A 24 13.39 10.20 15.12
CA VAL A 24 12.59 9.64 14.02
C VAL A 24 11.72 10.72 13.34
N ARG A 25 11.50 11.87 14.00
CA ARG A 25 10.73 13.04 13.54
C ARG A 25 9.24 12.81 13.27
N ARG A 26 8.73 11.60 13.54
CA ARG A 26 7.33 11.20 13.35
C ARG A 26 6.81 10.50 14.59
N MET A 27 5.50 10.56 14.81
CA MET A 27 4.82 9.83 15.87
C MET A 27 3.40 9.44 15.43
N PHE A 28 2.79 8.52 16.16
CA PHE A 28 1.39 8.15 15.97
C PHE A 28 0.50 8.90 16.95
N LYS A 29 -0.52 9.58 16.43
CA LYS A 29 -1.61 10.19 17.20
C LYS A 29 -2.82 9.27 17.13
N VAL A 30 -3.39 8.94 18.30
CA VAL A 30 -4.63 8.17 18.36
C VAL A 30 -5.81 9.06 17.95
N ILE A 31 -6.62 8.58 17.00
CA ILE A 31 -7.89 9.19 16.64
C ILE A 31 -8.99 8.54 17.48
N TRP A 32 -9.49 9.27 18.48
CA TRP A 32 -10.50 8.79 19.42
C TRP A 32 -11.93 8.98 18.92
N GLU A 33 -12.15 9.80 17.90
CA GLU A 33 -13.47 10.29 17.48
C GLU A 33 -14.23 9.30 16.56
N LEU A 34 -13.65 8.14 16.25
CA LEU A 34 -14.29 7.12 15.43
C LEU A 34 -15.26 6.28 16.28
N SER A 35 -16.47 6.81 16.46
CA SER A 35 -17.54 6.21 17.27
C SER A 35 -17.81 4.76 16.93
N ASP A 36 -17.81 4.40 15.64
CA ASP A 36 -18.20 3.07 15.20
C ASP A 36 -17.13 2.01 15.49
N LEU A 37 -15.85 2.40 15.39
CA LEU A 37 -14.73 1.52 15.72
C LEU A 37 -14.66 1.29 17.24
N ASN A 38 -14.88 2.35 18.04
CA ASN A 38 -14.84 2.27 19.50
C ASN A 38 -15.98 1.44 20.11
N GLN A 39 -17.10 1.28 19.39
CA GLN A 39 -18.22 0.44 19.82
C GLN A 39 -17.90 -1.06 19.79
N ILE A 40 -16.90 -1.47 19.00
CA ILE A 40 -16.47 -2.87 18.90
C ILE A 40 -15.59 -3.20 20.10
N LYS A 41 -16.17 -3.91 21.07
CA LYS A 41 -15.48 -4.41 22.26
C LYS A 41 -14.81 -5.75 21.99
N ASP A 42 -13.86 -6.10 22.85
CA ASP A 42 -13.11 -7.36 22.79
C ASP A 42 -12.47 -7.60 21.41
N ALA A 43 -11.96 -6.51 20.79
CA ALA A 43 -11.29 -6.55 19.50
C ALA A 43 -9.96 -7.33 19.61
N VAL A 44 -9.79 -8.33 18.73
CA VAL A 44 -8.62 -9.21 18.67
C VAL A 44 -7.64 -8.74 17.60
N VAL A 45 -8.15 -8.39 16.42
CA VAL A 45 -7.38 -7.82 15.32
C VAL A 45 -8.23 -6.84 14.54
N ALA A 46 -7.61 -5.75 14.09
CA ALA A 46 -8.17 -4.83 13.12
C ALA A 46 -7.18 -4.66 11.96
N THR A 47 -7.70 -4.60 10.74
CA THR A 47 -6.89 -4.47 9.54
C THR A 47 -7.60 -3.64 8.49
N PHE A 48 -6.83 -2.98 7.65
CA PHE A 48 -7.35 -2.32 6.46
C PHE A 48 -7.57 -3.33 5.34
N PHE A 49 -8.67 -3.18 4.62
CA PHE A 49 -8.99 -3.98 3.45
C PHE A 49 -9.84 -3.19 2.48
N ASP A 50 -9.59 -3.34 1.18
CA ASP A 50 -10.33 -2.65 0.12
C ASP A 50 -11.46 -3.57 -0.37
N ILE A 51 -12.61 -3.57 0.32
CA ILE A 51 -13.70 -4.54 0.07
C ILE A 51 -14.30 -4.32 -1.33
N TYR A 52 -14.35 -3.07 -1.78
CA TYR A 52 -15.00 -2.68 -3.02
C TYR A 52 -14.05 -2.59 -4.22
N GLU A 53 -12.75 -2.74 -4.01
CA GLU A 53 -11.69 -2.53 -5.02
C GLU A 53 -11.78 -1.14 -5.67
N ASP A 54 -12.03 -0.11 -4.87
CA ASP A 54 -12.13 1.28 -5.32
C ASP A 54 -10.96 2.14 -4.84
N GLY A 55 -9.98 1.53 -4.14
CA GLY A 55 -8.82 2.20 -3.59
C GLY A 55 -9.10 2.93 -2.27
N ILE A 56 -10.33 2.87 -1.74
CA ILE A 56 -10.67 3.36 -0.42
C ILE A 56 -10.58 2.19 0.55
N LEU A 57 -9.64 2.27 1.50
CA LEU A 57 -9.46 1.20 2.48
C LEU A 57 -10.55 1.25 3.55
N ASP A 58 -11.35 0.19 3.62
CA ASP A 58 -12.27 -0.12 4.71
C ASP A 58 -11.53 -0.76 5.89
N ILE A 59 -12.22 -0.93 7.02
CA ILE A 59 -11.65 -1.56 8.21
C ILE A 59 -12.42 -2.85 8.51
N ILE A 60 -11.69 -3.96 8.64
CA ILE A 60 -12.22 -5.23 9.13
C ILE A 60 -11.72 -5.43 10.57
N VAL A 61 -12.63 -5.74 11.49
CA VAL A 61 -12.31 -6.02 12.89
C VAL A 61 -12.83 -7.40 13.28
N LEU A 62 -11.94 -8.24 13.80
CA LEU A 62 -12.30 -9.49 14.45
C LEU A 62 -12.43 -9.22 15.96
N SER A 63 -13.56 -9.59 16.53
CA SER A 63 -13.85 -9.47 17.96
C SER A 63 -14.28 -10.82 18.53
N LYS A 64 -14.21 -10.97 19.85
CA LYS A 64 -14.83 -12.13 20.53
C LYS A 64 -16.35 -11.96 20.52
N GLY A 65 -17.06 -13.05 20.25
CA GLY A 65 -18.52 -13.12 20.28
C GLY A 65 -19.08 -13.20 21.70
N SER A 66 -20.40 -13.34 21.81
CA SER A 66 -21.11 -13.42 23.10
C SER A 66 -20.71 -14.63 23.94
N SER A 67 -20.25 -15.70 23.30
CA SER A 67 -19.58 -16.82 23.97
C SER A 67 -18.06 -16.66 23.78
N ASN A 68 -17.28 -16.93 24.84
CA ASN A 68 -15.81 -16.81 24.83
C ASN A 68 -15.09 -17.71 23.78
N LYS A 69 -15.83 -18.55 23.05
CA LYS A 69 -15.32 -19.44 22.01
C LYS A 69 -15.66 -18.99 20.59
N ASP A 70 -16.56 -18.03 20.44
CA ASP A 70 -16.99 -17.56 19.13
C ASP A 70 -16.27 -16.27 18.75
N PHE A 71 -16.12 -16.02 17.45
CA PHE A 71 -15.61 -14.77 16.91
C PHE A 71 -16.67 -14.09 16.05
N ALA A 72 -16.71 -12.77 16.10
CA ALA A 72 -17.55 -11.94 15.25
C ALA A 72 -16.67 -11.04 14.38
N ILE A 73 -16.99 -11.00 13.08
CA ILE A 73 -16.33 -10.15 12.09
C ILE A 73 -17.19 -8.91 11.86
N HIS A 74 -16.59 -7.73 12.00
CA HIS A 74 -17.21 -6.45 11.72
C HIS A 74 -16.51 -5.81 10.52
N THR A 75 -17.29 -5.27 9.60
CA THR A 75 -16.78 -4.55 8.42
C THR A 75 -17.28 -3.11 8.49
N LEU A 76 -16.35 -2.18 8.71
CA LEU A 76 -16.63 -0.75 8.77
C LEU A 76 -16.27 -0.14 7.42
N LYS A 77 -17.29 0.31 6.70
CA LYS A 77 -17.11 0.97 5.42
C LYS A 77 -16.52 2.36 5.64
N ASN A 78 -15.44 2.67 4.94
CA ASN A 78 -14.87 4.00 4.91
C ASN A 78 -15.60 4.83 3.85
N ASN A 79 -16.45 5.76 4.29
CA ASN A 79 -17.20 6.66 3.40
C ASN A 79 -16.41 7.93 3.06
N PHE A 80 -15.09 7.82 2.87
CA PHE A 80 -14.28 8.96 2.45
C PHE A 80 -14.73 9.41 1.05
N GLU A 81 -15.32 10.60 0.96
CA GLU A 81 -15.83 11.12 -0.32
C GLU A 81 -14.70 11.39 -1.33
N ALA A 82 -15.01 11.03 -2.57
CA ALA A 82 -14.15 10.67 -3.71
C ALA A 82 -13.21 11.76 -4.28
N ASP A 83 -12.92 12.83 -3.54
CA ASP A 83 -12.07 13.91 -4.02
C ASP A 83 -10.58 13.64 -3.81
N ALA A 84 -10.17 12.53 -3.16
CA ALA A 84 -8.74 12.22 -3.02
C ALA A 84 -8.28 11.23 -4.09
N TYR A 85 -7.32 11.68 -4.88
CA TYR A 85 -6.60 10.82 -5.80
C TYR A 85 -5.73 9.82 -5.05
N PHE A 86 -5.55 8.63 -5.61
CA PHE A 86 -4.63 7.62 -5.09
C PHE A 86 -3.85 6.96 -6.22
N VAL A 87 -2.80 6.22 -5.88
CA VAL A 87 -2.15 5.30 -6.80
C VAL A 87 -2.00 3.94 -6.13
N LYS A 88 -2.33 2.88 -6.86
CA LYS A 88 -2.25 1.50 -6.39
C LYS A 88 -1.02 0.85 -6.99
N VAL A 89 -0.08 0.40 -6.17
CA VAL A 89 1.19 -0.18 -6.65
C VAL A 89 1.35 -1.60 -6.16
N ILE A 90 1.54 -2.53 -7.11
CA ILE A 90 1.86 -3.93 -6.90
C ILE A 90 3.27 -4.16 -7.40
N VAL A 91 4.12 -4.74 -6.57
CA VAL A 91 5.45 -5.19 -6.98
C VAL A 91 5.49 -6.71 -6.93
N LEU A 92 5.70 -7.33 -8.08
CA LEU A 92 5.76 -8.79 -8.18
C LEU A 92 7.20 -9.28 -8.06
N SER A 93 7.37 -10.58 -7.91
CA SER A 93 8.67 -11.25 -7.88
C SER A 93 9.32 -11.28 -9.27
N GLY A 94 8.54 -11.29 -10.36
CA GLY A 94 9.06 -11.16 -11.72
C GLY A 94 9.90 -12.34 -12.23
N LEU A 95 9.30 -13.54 -12.30
CA LEU A 95 9.97 -14.75 -12.80
C LEU A 95 10.29 -14.70 -14.31
N CYS A 96 9.34 -14.24 -15.13
CA CYS A 96 9.48 -14.03 -16.57
C CYS A 96 8.48 -12.98 -17.06
N SER A 97 8.69 -12.46 -18.28
CA SER A 97 7.78 -11.50 -18.93
C SER A 97 6.54 -12.18 -19.53
N ASN A 98 6.68 -13.07 -20.53
CA ASN A 98 5.53 -13.68 -21.20
C ASN A 98 5.63 -15.21 -21.32
N ASP A 99 6.79 -15.75 -21.69
CA ASP A 99 6.98 -17.19 -21.91
C ASP A 99 7.86 -17.81 -20.82
N CYS A 100 7.22 -18.23 -19.72
CA CYS A 100 7.90 -18.81 -18.57
C CYS A 100 8.28 -20.27 -18.84
N PRO A 101 9.51 -20.70 -18.51
CA PRO A 101 9.86 -22.12 -18.48
C PRO A 101 8.84 -22.91 -17.64
N ARG A 102 8.42 -24.08 -18.12
CA ARG A 102 7.43 -24.96 -17.48
C ARG A 102 5.99 -24.45 -17.46
N LYS A 103 5.62 -23.48 -18.32
CA LYS A 103 4.24 -22.92 -18.40
C LYS A 103 3.73 -22.35 -17.08
N ILE A 104 4.63 -21.84 -16.24
CA ILE A 104 4.26 -21.18 -14.99
C ILE A 104 3.62 -19.83 -15.32
N THR A 105 2.67 -19.38 -14.49
CA THR A 105 2.05 -18.07 -14.64
C THR A 105 3.12 -16.97 -14.73
N PRO A 106 3.12 -16.15 -15.79
CA PRO A 106 4.06 -15.04 -15.93
C PRO A 106 3.95 -14.05 -14.76
N PHE A 107 4.96 -13.18 -14.61
CA PHE A 107 5.02 -12.10 -13.61
C PHE A 107 5.24 -12.50 -12.14
N GLY A 108 4.91 -13.74 -11.75
CA GLY A 108 5.19 -14.29 -10.42
C GLY A 108 4.19 -13.87 -9.34
N VAL A 109 4.58 -14.00 -8.07
CA VAL A 109 3.77 -13.66 -6.87
C VAL A 109 4.14 -12.31 -6.28
N ASN A 110 3.33 -11.78 -5.35
CA ASN A 110 3.63 -10.54 -4.62
C ASN A 110 4.97 -10.64 -3.88
N GLN A 111 5.90 -9.74 -4.20
CA GLN A 111 7.22 -9.72 -3.59
C GLN A 111 7.13 -9.07 -2.20
N PRO A 112 7.65 -9.69 -1.13
CA PRO A 112 7.75 -9.04 0.17
C PRO A 112 8.98 -8.15 0.28
N GLY A 113 8.83 -6.99 0.92
CA GLY A 113 9.91 -6.02 1.15
C GLY A 113 10.14 -4.90 0.11
N PRO A 114 9.50 -4.84 -1.09
CA PRO A 114 9.57 -3.66 -1.94
C PRO A 114 9.19 -2.39 -1.21
N TYR A 115 9.92 -1.33 -1.50
CA TYR A 115 9.70 0.00 -0.95
C TYR A 115 9.25 0.94 -2.07
N ILE A 116 8.04 1.47 -1.94
CA ILE A 116 7.45 2.39 -2.89
C ILE A 116 7.49 3.78 -2.26
N MET A 117 7.94 4.77 -3.02
CA MET A 117 7.95 6.17 -2.62
C MET A 117 7.47 7.01 -3.79
N TYR A 118 6.67 8.03 -3.53
CA TYR A 118 6.38 9.06 -4.51
C TYR A 118 6.76 10.44 -3.99
N THR A 119 7.00 11.32 -4.95
CA THR A 119 7.14 12.76 -4.75
C THR A 119 6.19 13.45 -5.72
N THR A 120 5.43 14.40 -5.20
CA THR A 120 4.50 15.24 -5.96
C THR A 120 4.48 16.65 -5.37
N VAL A 121 4.01 17.62 -6.11
CA VAL A 121 3.61 18.93 -5.57
C VAL A 121 2.12 18.97 -5.27
N ASP A 122 1.72 19.73 -4.24
CA ASP A 122 0.31 20.01 -3.98
C ASP A 122 -0.19 21.30 -4.63
N ALA A 123 -1.49 21.59 -4.50
CA ALA A 123 -2.10 22.80 -5.07
C ALA A 123 -1.46 24.12 -4.59
N ASN A 124 -0.80 24.11 -3.43
CA ASN A 124 -0.12 25.28 -2.87
C ASN A 124 1.36 25.33 -3.28
N GLY A 125 1.83 24.38 -4.10
CA GLY A 125 3.21 24.27 -4.55
C GLY A 125 4.16 23.63 -3.54
N TYR A 126 3.66 23.05 -2.44
CA TYR A 126 4.51 22.37 -1.47
C TYR A 126 4.80 20.94 -1.90
N LEU A 127 6.05 20.51 -1.69
CA LEU A 127 6.47 19.14 -1.93
C LEU A 127 5.77 18.19 -0.95
N LYS A 128 5.14 17.15 -1.49
CA LYS A 128 4.53 16.03 -0.78
C LYS A 128 5.25 14.76 -1.14
N ASN A 129 5.71 14.06 -0.11
CA ASN A 129 6.34 12.76 -0.24
C ASN A 129 5.51 11.75 0.55
N GLY A 130 5.26 10.60 -0.05
CA GLY A 130 4.66 9.46 0.62
C GLY A 130 5.44 8.20 0.30
N SER A 131 5.39 7.24 1.20
CA SER A 131 6.11 5.98 1.03
C SER A 131 5.45 4.86 1.80
N ALA A 132 5.52 3.65 1.26
CA ALA A 132 4.97 2.45 1.85
C ALA A 132 5.84 1.23 1.49
N GLY A 133 5.88 0.26 2.41
CA GLY A 133 6.53 -1.03 2.19
C GLY A 133 5.51 -2.11 1.89
N GLN A 134 5.70 -2.84 0.80
CA GLN A 134 4.84 -3.95 0.43
C GLN A 134 5.09 -5.17 1.31
N LEU A 135 4.00 -5.76 1.81
CA LEU A 135 4.02 -6.94 2.68
C LEU A 135 5.03 -6.79 3.85
N SER A 136 4.96 -5.66 4.54
CA SER A 136 5.89 -5.27 5.61
C SER A 136 5.72 -6.03 6.93
N GLN A 137 4.62 -6.76 7.13
CA GLN A 137 4.35 -7.54 8.34
C GLN A 137 4.50 -9.04 8.07
N SER A 138 5.23 -9.72 8.94
CA SER A 138 5.44 -11.18 8.91
C SER A 138 4.90 -11.87 10.16
N ALA A 139 3.96 -11.25 10.88
CA ALA A 139 3.45 -11.71 12.18
C ALA A 139 2.10 -12.44 12.09
N HIS A 140 1.69 -13.06 13.20
CA HIS A 140 0.36 -13.66 13.34
C HIS A 140 -0.74 -12.62 13.10
N PHE A 141 -1.78 -13.00 12.33
CA PHE A 141 -2.87 -12.12 11.86
C PHE A 141 -2.50 -10.98 10.89
N ALA A 142 -1.37 -11.07 10.19
CA ALA A 142 -1.05 -10.11 9.11
C ALA A 142 -2.01 -10.29 7.91
N LEU A 143 -2.98 -9.40 7.75
CA LEU A 143 -3.88 -9.34 6.59
C LEU A 143 -3.52 -8.14 5.71
N GLN A 144 -2.27 -8.12 5.25
CA GLN A 144 -1.81 -7.07 4.36
C GLN A 144 -2.30 -7.29 2.94
N LEU A 145 -2.68 -6.19 2.28
CA LEU A 145 -3.07 -6.22 0.88
C LEU A 145 -1.86 -6.59 0.00
N PRO A 146 -2.09 -7.25 -1.15
CA PRO A 146 -1.03 -7.59 -2.11
C PRO A 146 -0.49 -6.35 -2.86
N TYR A 147 -1.02 -5.17 -2.57
CA TYR A 147 -0.65 -3.88 -3.13
C TYR A 147 -0.54 -2.82 -2.03
N ASN A 148 0.05 -1.70 -2.39
CA ASN A 148 0.03 -0.49 -1.59
C ASN A 148 -0.88 0.53 -2.24
N VAL A 149 -1.76 1.14 -1.45
CA VAL A 149 -2.51 2.32 -1.86
C VAL A 149 -1.81 3.54 -1.26
N LEU A 150 -1.43 4.48 -2.13
CA LEU A 150 -0.76 5.72 -1.76
C LEU A 150 -1.71 6.87 -2.08
N GLY A 151 -2.22 7.56 -1.06
CA GLY A 151 -3.10 8.72 -1.21
C GLY A 151 -2.34 9.96 -1.65
N LEU A 152 -2.78 10.61 -2.72
CA LEU A 152 -2.16 11.78 -3.35
C LEU A 152 -2.84 13.09 -2.93
N GLY A 153 -4.02 13.01 -2.32
CA GLY A 153 -4.83 14.16 -1.92
C GLY A 153 -5.69 14.69 -3.08
N ARG A 154 -6.26 15.89 -2.92
CA ARG A 154 -7.35 16.37 -3.80
C ARG A 154 -6.95 17.04 -5.11
N SER A 155 -5.67 17.29 -5.31
CA SER A 155 -5.21 18.14 -6.42
C SER A 155 -3.95 17.58 -7.06
N ALA A 156 -3.91 16.26 -7.25
CA ALA A 156 -2.85 15.62 -8.00
C ALA A 156 -3.31 15.48 -9.45
N ASN A 157 -2.63 16.18 -10.37
CA ASN A 157 -2.87 16.02 -11.82
C ASN A 157 -2.02 14.87 -12.40
N PHE A 158 -0.83 14.68 -11.84
CA PHE A 158 0.10 13.58 -12.11
C PHE A 158 1.03 13.45 -10.89
N LEU A 159 1.60 12.26 -10.65
CA LEU A 159 2.79 12.19 -9.80
C LEU A 159 4.00 12.62 -10.62
N ASP A 160 4.79 13.52 -10.06
CA ASP A 160 6.08 13.91 -10.63
C ASP A 160 7.03 12.71 -10.71
N HIS A 161 7.20 12.01 -9.57
CA HIS A 161 8.14 10.91 -9.44
C HIS A 161 7.56 9.76 -8.62
N LEU A 162 7.67 8.55 -9.13
CA LEU A 162 7.42 7.30 -8.43
C LEU A 162 8.69 6.44 -8.43
N TYR A 163 9.16 6.10 -7.24
CA TYR A 163 10.31 5.25 -7.01
C TYR A 163 9.88 3.90 -6.47
N VAL A 164 10.37 2.81 -7.08
CA VAL A 164 10.22 1.46 -6.54
C VAL A 164 11.59 0.83 -6.31
N GLY A 165 11.90 0.62 -5.04
CA GLY A 165 13.05 -0.13 -4.55
C GLY A 165 12.71 -1.60 -4.34
N ILE A 166 13.60 -2.49 -4.78
CA ILE A 166 13.46 -3.94 -4.59
C ILE A 166 14.54 -4.40 -3.58
N PRO A 167 14.23 -5.34 -2.68
CA PRO A 167 15.22 -5.95 -1.81
C PRO A 167 16.44 -6.47 -2.57
N ARG A 168 17.61 -6.30 -1.96
CA ARG A 168 18.89 -6.71 -2.53
C ARG A 168 19.14 -8.20 -2.27
N PRO A 169 19.67 -8.95 -3.25
CA PRO A 169 20.24 -10.27 -2.99
C PRO A 169 21.38 -10.18 -1.96
N LEU A 170 21.63 -11.29 -1.26
CA LEU A 170 22.77 -11.41 -0.36
C LEU A 170 24.08 -11.11 -1.10
N GLY A 171 24.89 -10.20 -0.55
CA GLY A 171 26.19 -9.80 -1.11
C GLY A 171 26.15 -8.60 -2.06
N GLU A 172 24.98 -8.18 -2.56
CA GLU A 172 24.87 -7.01 -3.43
C GLU A 172 24.72 -5.71 -2.62
N LYS A 173 25.58 -4.72 -2.88
CA LYS A 173 25.54 -3.42 -2.19
C LYS A 173 24.78 -2.34 -2.98
N SER A 174 24.68 -2.47 -4.30
CA SER A 174 23.98 -1.52 -5.18
C SER A 174 22.49 -1.40 -4.85
N VAL A 175 21.99 -0.17 -4.83
CA VAL A 175 20.56 0.10 -4.61
C VAL A 175 19.79 -0.25 -5.89
N ARG A 176 18.91 -1.25 -5.81
CA ARG A 176 18.03 -1.66 -6.92
C ARG A 176 16.74 -0.83 -6.92
N LYS A 177 16.81 0.40 -7.44
CA LYS A 177 15.65 1.31 -7.59
C LYS A 177 15.36 1.59 -9.05
N GLN A 178 14.08 1.82 -9.36
CA GLN A 178 13.64 2.36 -10.65
C GLN A 178 12.73 3.55 -10.38
N GLU A 179 12.81 4.53 -11.27
CA GLU A 179 11.99 5.73 -11.25
C GLU A 179 11.10 5.76 -12.49
N TRP A 180 9.86 6.17 -12.29
CA TRP A 180 8.93 6.56 -13.34
C TRP A 180 8.39 7.95 -13.03
N THR A 181 8.09 8.70 -14.08
CA THR A 181 7.60 10.08 -13.96
C THR A 181 6.24 10.21 -14.63
N ALA A 182 5.52 11.28 -14.30
CA ALA A 182 4.24 11.62 -14.91
C ALA A 182 3.20 10.48 -14.83
N ILE A 183 3.11 9.85 -13.66
CA ILE A 183 2.13 8.78 -13.43
C ILE A 183 0.75 9.38 -13.25
N ILE A 184 -0.23 8.78 -13.92
CA ILE A 184 -1.61 9.24 -13.87
C ILE A 184 -2.24 8.81 -12.53
N PRO A 185 -2.91 9.71 -11.81
CA PRO A 185 -3.64 9.34 -10.60
C PRO A 185 -4.79 8.36 -10.88
N ASN A 186 -5.26 7.65 -9.85
CA ASN A 186 -6.29 6.61 -9.93
C ASN A 186 -5.92 5.46 -10.89
N SER A 187 -4.62 5.20 -11.03
CA SER A 187 -4.09 4.08 -11.78
C SER A 187 -3.60 2.96 -10.87
N GLN A 188 -3.62 1.74 -11.39
CA GLN A 188 -2.95 0.59 -10.81
C GLN A 188 -1.66 0.30 -11.58
N LEU A 189 -0.55 0.24 -10.86
CA LEU A 189 0.77 0.03 -11.39
C LEU A 189 1.26 -1.35 -10.95
N ILE A 190 1.56 -2.19 -11.93
CA ILE A 190 2.14 -3.52 -11.71
C ILE A 190 3.59 -3.45 -12.14
N VAL A 191 4.49 -3.54 -11.17
CA VAL A 191 5.94 -3.52 -11.36
C VAL A 191 6.46 -4.96 -11.34
N ILE A 192 7.07 -5.35 -12.45
CA ILE A 192 7.65 -6.68 -12.65
C ILE A 192 9.17 -6.51 -12.75
N PRO A 193 9.93 -6.93 -11.73
CA PRO A 193 11.38 -6.78 -11.68
C PRO A 193 12.10 -7.85 -12.50
N TYR A 194 11.81 -7.92 -13.80
CA TYR A 194 12.40 -8.87 -14.73
C TYR A 194 13.07 -8.15 -15.92
N PRO A 195 14.26 -8.60 -16.39
CA PRO A 195 15.13 -9.62 -15.78
C PRO A 195 15.85 -9.09 -14.53
N HIS A 196 16.00 -9.94 -13.50
CA HIS A 196 16.55 -9.52 -12.21
C HIS A 196 17.96 -8.93 -12.30
N ASN A 197 18.76 -9.44 -13.23
CA ASN A 197 20.18 -9.11 -13.37
C ASN A 197 20.42 -7.79 -14.09
N VAL A 198 19.37 -7.15 -14.61
CA VAL A 198 19.45 -5.85 -15.29
C VAL A 198 18.58 -4.86 -14.53
N PRO A 199 19.14 -4.15 -13.52
CA PRO A 199 18.34 -3.33 -12.61
C PRO A 199 17.58 -2.18 -13.29
N ARG A 200 18.02 -1.75 -14.50
CA ARG A 200 17.36 -0.73 -15.33
C ARG A 200 16.24 -1.27 -16.22
N ARG A 201 16.18 -2.58 -16.46
CA ARG A 201 15.13 -3.19 -17.28
C ARG A 201 14.07 -3.75 -16.34
N LYS A 202 13.03 -2.96 -16.10
CA LYS A 202 11.84 -3.38 -15.37
C LYS A 202 10.63 -3.11 -16.24
N GLN A 203 9.72 -4.07 -16.29
CA GLN A 203 8.46 -3.92 -16.99
C GLN A 203 7.43 -3.34 -16.02
N MET A 204 6.76 -2.28 -16.44
CA MET A 204 5.67 -1.67 -15.70
C MET A 204 4.42 -1.75 -16.55
N THR A 205 3.35 -2.30 -15.99
CA THR A 205 2.03 -2.29 -16.63
C THR A 205 1.12 -1.40 -15.81
N GLU A 206 0.62 -0.33 -16.43
CA GLU A 206 -0.40 0.53 -15.84
C GLU A 206 -1.78 0.06 -16.30
N ARG A 207 -2.66 -0.22 -15.34
CA ARG A 207 -4.04 -0.65 -15.54
C ARG A 207 -4.93 0.31 -14.77
N SER A 208 -5.82 1.05 -15.44
CA SER A 208 -6.78 1.91 -14.74
C SER A 208 -7.93 1.07 -14.17
N ASP A 209 -8.33 1.34 -12.92
CA ASP A 209 -9.41 0.62 -12.24
C ASP A 209 -10.71 1.46 -12.20
N ARG A 210 -11.78 0.84 -12.73
CA ARG A 210 -13.23 1.17 -12.73
C ARG A 210 -13.76 2.50 -13.35
N ARG A 211 -13.74 2.47 -14.70
CA ARG A 211 -14.75 2.89 -15.72
C ARG A 211 -14.21 3.92 -16.72
N LEU A 212 -14.36 3.57 -18.02
CA LEU A 212 -13.84 4.20 -19.26
C LEU A 212 -12.39 3.87 -19.65
N ILE A 213 -12.28 2.68 -20.26
CA ILE A 213 -11.47 2.31 -21.44
C ILE A 213 -10.41 3.34 -21.88
N GLY A 214 -9.18 3.10 -21.44
CA GLY A 214 -7.96 3.65 -22.00
C GLY A 214 -6.77 2.90 -21.39
N SER A 215 -6.00 2.20 -22.22
CA SER A 215 -4.79 1.48 -21.77
C SER A 215 -3.57 2.25 -22.26
N ILE A 216 -2.72 2.72 -21.34
CA ILE A 216 -1.36 3.13 -21.68
C ILE A 216 -0.45 1.97 -21.30
N LEU A 217 -0.04 1.21 -22.32
CA LEU A 217 1.03 0.23 -22.17
C LEU A 217 2.35 0.99 -22.34
N MET A 218 2.97 1.41 -21.24
CA MET A 218 4.36 1.88 -21.32
C MET A 218 5.30 0.69 -21.38
N LEU A 219 5.68 0.32 -22.60
CA LEU A 219 6.83 -0.54 -22.85
C LEU A 219 8.09 0.22 -22.42
N CYS A 220 8.66 -0.14 -21.27
CA CYS A 220 10.08 0.09 -21.03
C CYS A 220 10.88 -1.04 -21.68
N ASP A 221 10.97 -0.98 -23.01
CA ASP A 221 12.13 -1.50 -23.72
C ASP A 221 12.98 -0.28 -24.09
N MET A 222 14.22 -0.23 -23.61
CA MET A 222 15.24 0.54 -24.30
C MET A 222 16.52 -0.31 -24.35
N PRO A 223 17.21 -0.31 -25.52
CA PRO A 223 18.27 -1.23 -25.92
C PRO A 223 19.48 -1.31 -24.98
#